data_AF-A0A7V3IZY1-F1
#
_entry.id   AF-A0A7V3IZY1-F1
#
_cell.length_a   1.000
_cell.length_b   1.000
_cell.length_c   1.000
_cell.angle_alpha   90.00
_cell.angle_beta   90.00
_cell.angle_gamma   90.00
#
_symmetry.space_group_name_H-M   'P 1'
#
loop_
_entity.id
_entity.type
_entity.pdbx_description
1 polymer ?
#
loop_
_entity_poly.entity_id
_entity_poly.type
_entity_poly.pdbx_seq_one_letter_code
_entity_poly.pdbx_strand_id
1 'polypeptide(L)' 'MARPTTEPPRARQLKAVLGDYVRHYNEARPHRGHQLATPLPLHDQPRIGEICRRDILGGIIHEYDRAA' A
#
# COMPACT_ATOMS: atom_id res chain seq x y z
N MET A 1 1.29 -3.14 31.95
CA MET A 1 1.17 -2.27 30.74
C MET A 1 -0.05 -2.74 29.96
N ALA A 2 -1.20 -2.08 30.10
CA ALA A 2 -2.42 -2.45 29.38
C ALA A 2 -2.29 -2.05 27.90
N ARG A 3 -2.48 -2.99 26.97
CA ARG A 3 -2.57 -2.70 25.53
C ARG A 3 -3.81 -1.82 25.30
N PRO A 4 -3.73 -0.75 24.50
CA PRO A 4 -4.92 0.01 24.14
C PRO A 4 -5.91 -0.91 23.43
N THR A 5 -7.12 -1.03 23.98
CA THR A 5 -8.27 -1.69 23.37
C THR A 5 -8.59 -0.93 22.09
N THR A 6 -8.20 -1.48 20.95
CA THR A 6 -8.57 -0.95 19.65
C THR A 6 -10.05 -1.27 19.45
N GLU A 7 -10.92 -0.28 19.66
CA GLU A 7 -12.32 -0.36 19.25
C GLU A 7 -12.40 -0.87 17.80
N PRO A 8 -13.23 -1.88 17.51
CA PRO A 8 -13.31 -2.42 16.17
C PRO A 8 -13.70 -1.30 15.20
N PRO A 9 -13.01 -1.18 14.04
CA PRO A 9 -13.32 -0.13 13.08
C PRO A 9 -14.78 -0.24 12.67
N ARG A 10 -15.49 0.90 12.69
CA ARG A 10 -16.86 0.94 12.14
C ARG A 10 -16.80 0.45 10.70
N ALA A 11 -17.81 -0.29 10.23
CA ALA A 11 -17.76 -1.02 8.95
C ALA A 11 -17.24 -0.21 7.74
N ARG A 12 -17.54 1.10 7.66
CA ARG A 12 -17.01 2.01 6.63
C ARG A 12 -15.50 2.20 6.71
N GLN A 13 -14.97 2.40 7.91
CA GLN A 13 -13.53 2.57 8.13
C GLN A 13 -12.80 1.26 7.81
N LEU A 14 -13.35 0.13 8.24
CA LEU A 14 -12.78 -1.18 7.92
C LEU A 14 -12.72 -1.41 6.41
N LYS A 15 -13.81 -1.12 5.69
CA LYS A 15 -13.85 -1.26 4.24
C LYS A 15 -12.81 -0.38 3.53
N ALA A 16 -12.62 0.86 4.00
CA ALA A 16 -11.60 1.76 3.45
C ALA A 16 -10.19 1.21 3.66
N VAL A 17 -9.86 0.80 4.89
CA VAL A 17 -8.54 0.23 5.25
C VAL A 17 -8.26 -1.04 4.44
N LEU A 18 -9.23 -1.95 4.33
CA LEU A 18 -9.07 -3.17 3.53
C LEU A 18 -8.94 -2.87 2.03
N GLY A 19 -9.68 -1.87 1.53
CA GLY A 19 -9.55 -1.42 0.14
C GLY A 19 -8.15 -0.92 -0.18
N ASP A 20 -7.59 -0.07 0.68
CA ASP A 20 -6.22 0.43 0.53
C ASP A 20 -5.18 -0.70 0.64
N TYR A 21 -5.40 -1.65 1.55
CA TYR A 21 -4.51 -2.80 1.69
C TYR A 21 -4.51 -3.69 0.45
N VAL A 22 -5.70 -4.01 -0.08
CA VAL A 22 -5.84 -4.86 -1.29
C VAL A 22 -5.23 -4.18 -2.50
N ARG A 23 -5.45 -2.86 -2.66
CA ARG A 23 -4.82 -2.08 -3.74
C ARG A 23 -3.30 -2.12 -3.65
N HIS A 24 -2.74 -1.82 -2.48
CA HIS A 24 -1.30 -1.91 -2.25
C HIS A 24 -0.74 -3.30 -2.55
N TYR A 25 -1.42 -4.34 -2.05
CA TYR A 25 -1.01 -5.72 -2.27
C TYR A 25 -0.93 -6.04 -3.76
N ASN A 26 -1.95 -5.66 -4.53
CA ASN A 26 -2.05 -6.02 -5.95
C ASN A 26 -1.19 -5.14 -6.88
N GLU A 27 -0.93 -3.89 -6.52
CA GLU A 27 -0.27 -2.95 -7.43
C GLU A 27 1.19 -2.74 -7.07
N ALA A 28 1.55 -2.67 -5.79
CA ALA A 28 2.86 -2.18 -5.38
C ALA A 28 3.81 -3.27 -4.88
N ARG A 29 3.30 -4.44 -4.45
CA ARG A 29 4.14 -5.43 -3.77
C ARG A 29 4.63 -6.53 -4.72
N PRO A 30 5.94 -6.74 -4.86
CA PRO A 30 6.45 -7.92 -5.56
C PRO A 30 6.11 -9.19 -4.76
N HIS A 31 5.46 -10.17 -5.40
CA HIS A 31 5.10 -11.42 -4.74
C HIS A 31 6.05 -12.55 -5.09
N ARG A 32 6.60 -13.24 -4.08
CA ARG A 32 7.49 -14.40 -4.31
C ARG A 32 6.82 -15.52 -5.10
N GLY A 33 5.53 -15.77 -4.90
CA GLY A 33 4.76 -16.76 -5.66
C GLY A 33 4.58 -16.39 -7.14
N HIS A 34 4.80 -15.12 -7.50
CA HIS A 34 4.75 -14.59 -8.85
C HIS A 34 6.14 -14.15 -9.34
N GLN A 35 7.22 -14.81 -8.88
CA GLN A 35 8.60 -14.48 -9.29
C GLN A 35 8.99 -13.01 -9.04
N LEU A 36 8.46 -12.42 -7.97
CA LEU A 36 8.61 -11.00 -7.63
C LEU A 36 7.92 -10.02 -8.60
N ALA A 37 7.04 -10.50 -9.48
CA ALA A 37 6.11 -9.63 -10.18
C ALA A 37 4.97 -9.17 -9.25
N THR A 38 4.36 -8.04 -9.60
CA THR A 38 3.08 -7.61 -9.05
C THR A 38 1.94 -8.30 -9.83
N PRO A 39 0.79 -8.62 -9.21
CA PRO A 39 -0.29 -9.33 -9.87
C PRO A 39 -1.04 -8.43 -10.86
N LEU A 40 -1.10 -7.13 -10.58
CA LEU A 40 -1.51 -6.13 -11.56
C LEU A 40 -0.27 -5.49 -12.19
N PRO A 41 -0.26 -5.31 -13.52
CA PRO A 41 0.83 -4.64 -14.20
C PRO A 41 0.90 -3.19 -13.72
N LEU A 42 2.04 -2.82 -13.12
CA LEU A 42 2.37 -1.43 -12.83
C LEU A 42 2.51 -0.67 -14.15
N HIS A 43 2.01 0.57 -14.18
CA HIS A 43 2.40 1.51 -15.24
C HIS A 43 3.92 1.69 -15.22
N ASP A 44 4.53 1.91 -16.39
CA ASP A 44 5.97 2.17 -16.49
C ASP A 44 6.33 3.36 -15.60
N GLN A 45 6.99 3.07 -14.47
CA GLN A 45 7.45 4.12 -13.56
C GLN A 45 8.63 4.85 -14.19
N PRO A 46 8.66 6.20 -14.15
CA PRO A 46 9.75 6.96 -14.71
C PRO A 46 11.05 6.61 -13.98
N ARG A 47 12.15 6.39 -14.73
CA ARG A 47 13.46 6.01 -14.16
C ARG A 47 14.20 7.17 -13.51
N ILE A 48 13.85 8.40 -13.89
CA ILE A 48 14.44 9.66 -13.46
C ILE A 48 13.29 10.55 -13.00
N GLY A 49 13.51 11.37 -11.98
CA GLY A 49 12.47 12.20 -11.38
C GLY A 49 12.64 12.28 -9.86
N GLU A 50 11.95 13.24 -9.26
CA GLU A 50 11.89 13.40 -7.81
C GLU A 50 11.24 12.16 -7.18
N ILE A 51 11.84 11.65 -6.10
CA ILE A 51 11.26 10.52 -5.34
C ILE A 51 10.16 11.06 -4.44
N CYS A 52 8.91 10.67 -4.69
CA CYS A 52 7.75 11.03 -3.91
C CYS A 52 7.37 9.88 -2.97
N ARG A 53 7.18 10.19 -1.67
CA ARG A 53 6.64 9.24 -0.69
C ARG A 53 5.13 9.38 -0.61
N ARG A 54 4.43 8.25 -0.58
CA ARG A 54 3.00 8.17 -0.30
C ARG A 54 2.76 7.23 0.88
N ASP A 55 2.09 7.76 1.90
CA ASP A 55 1.74 7.00 3.10
C ASP A 55 0.38 6.34 2.92
N ILE A 56 0.29 5.04 3.19
CA ILE A 56 -0.96 4.28 3.13
C ILE A 56 -1.24 3.62 4.48
N LEU A 57 -2.51 3.23 4.70
CA LEU A 57 -2.97 2.61 5.95
C LEU A 57 -2.61 3.43 7.20
N GLY A 58 -2.75 4.75 7.12
CA GLY A 58 -2.40 5.65 8.22
C GLY A 58 -0.90 5.77 8.49
N GLY A 59 -0.05 5.49 7.48
CA GLY A 59 1.41 5.60 7.58
C GLY A 59 2.11 4.33 8.05
N ILE A 60 1.41 3.20 8.12
CA ILE A 60 2.02 1.90 8.44
C ILE A 60 2.88 1.40 7.27
N ILE A 61 2.49 1.75 6.04
CA ILE A 61 3.23 1.38 4.84
C ILE A 61 3.58 2.66 4.09
N HIS A 62 4.82 2.71 3.59
CA HIS A 62 5.32 3.78 2.76
C HIS A 62 5.56 3.24 1.36
N GLU A 63 4.91 3.87 0.38
CA GLU A 63 5.20 3.65 -1.03
C GLU A 63 6.05 4.78 -1.57
N TYR A 64 6.90 4.46 -2.53
CA TYR A 64 7.79 5.41 -3.18
C TYR A 64 7.58 5.32 -4.68
N ASP A 65 7.39 6.47 -5.31
CA ASP A 65 7.29 6.60 -6.76
C ASP A 65 8.19 7.74 -7.24
N ARG A 66 8.34 7.90 -8.55
CA ARG A 66 9.02 9.03 -9.18
C ARG A 66 8.02 9.90 -9.92
N ALA A 67 8.13 11.21 -9.73
CA ALA A 67 7.38 12.17 -10.54
C ALA A 67 7.88 12.11 -12.01
N ALA A 68 6.94 12.26 -12.96
CA ALA A 68 7.24 12.31 -14.39
C ALA A 68 7.98 13.59 -14.79
#